data_AF-A0A2K3L704-F1
#
_entry.id   AF-A0A2K3L704-F1
#
_cell.length_a   1.000
_cell.length_b   1.000
_cell.length_c   1.000
_cell.angle_alpha   90.00
_cell.angle_beta   90.00
_cell.angle_gamma   90.00
#
_symmetry.space_group_name_H-M   'P 1'
#
loop_
_entity.id
_entity.type
_entity.pdbx_description
1 polymer ?
#
loop_
_entity_poly.entity_id
_entity_poly.type
_entity_poly.pdbx_seq_one_letter_code
_entity_poly.pdbx_strand_id
1 'polypeptide(L)'
;MQVMGVCPDEITMVSVLSACADLGALELGKWVESYIERKNISKSVELCNALIDMFAKCGNVDKAIKLFRQMESRTIVSWTSVIVGLAMHGRGVDAVSIFDEMVENGITPDDVAFVGVLSACSHSGLVDKGRYYFNSMEKNFSIVPKIEHYGCMVDLLCRGGFVKEAFEFVQKMPFEPNQIIWRTIITACNTTGELKLGESISKELIKSEPMHESNYVLLSNIYAKLRRWEKKTKVREMMDMRGMKKVPGSTMIEVNNEMYEFVAGDKSHDQYKEIYEMVDEMGREIKRAGYVPTTSQVLLDIDEEDKEDALYRHSEKLAIAFALLNTPPGTSIRIVKNLRVCEDCHSATKFISKVYNREIIVRDRNRFHHFKNGLCSCRDFW
;
A
#
# COMPACT_ATOMS: atom_id res chain seq x y z
N MET A 1 -5.89 -0.37 33.73
CA MET A 1 -7.04 -1.27 34.01
C MET A 1 -6.61 -2.55 34.74
N GLN A 2 -5.83 -3.44 34.11
CA GLN A 2 -5.46 -4.73 34.72
C GLN A 2 -4.67 -4.62 36.03
N VAL A 3 -3.72 -3.68 36.13
CA VAL A 3 -2.97 -3.40 37.38
C VAL A 3 -3.90 -3.00 38.53
N MET A 4 -5.05 -2.39 38.22
CA MET A 4 -6.08 -2.00 39.19
C MET A 4 -7.15 -3.07 39.40
N GLY A 5 -6.98 -4.28 38.85
CA GLY A 5 -7.96 -5.37 38.94
C GLY A 5 -9.22 -5.19 38.10
N VAL A 6 -9.27 -4.19 37.21
CA VAL A 6 -10.43 -3.95 36.34
C VAL A 6 -10.35 -4.87 35.13
N CYS A 7 -11.36 -5.73 34.97
CA CYS A 7 -11.51 -6.60 33.80
C CYS A 7 -11.95 -5.78 32.58
N PRO A 8 -11.17 -5.77 31.49
CA PRO A 8 -11.62 -5.25 30.21
C PRO A 8 -12.87 -5.98 29.71
N ASP A 9 -13.79 -5.22 29.13
CA ASP A 9 -15.01 -5.70 28.49
C ASP A 9 -14.87 -5.69 26.95
N GLU A 10 -15.96 -6.04 26.26
CA GLU A 10 -16.02 -6.09 24.80
C GLU A 10 -15.63 -4.75 24.13
N ILE A 11 -16.16 -3.63 24.63
CA ILE A 11 -15.89 -2.29 24.09
C ILE A 11 -14.41 -1.93 24.25
N THR A 12 -13.82 -2.30 25.39
CA THR A 12 -12.39 -2.15 25.63
C THR A 12 -11.58 -2.96 24.62
N MET A 13 -11.98 -4.21 24.34
CA MET A 13 -11.28 -5.07 23.38
C MET A 13 -11.39 -4.55 21.95
N VAL A 14 -12.56 -4.07 21.52
CA VAL A 14 -12.73 -3.41 20.21
C VAL A 14 -11.77 -2.23 20.08
N SER A 15 -11.70 -1.36 21.11
CA SER A 15 -10.83 -0.18 21.09
C SER A 15 -9.35 -0.54 21.00
N VAL A 16 -8.91 -1.57 21.74
CA VAL A 16 -7.52 -2.05 21.69
C VAL A 16 -7.21 -2.68 20.33
N LEU A 17 -8.13 -3.46 19.75
CA LEU A 17 -7.96 -4.06 18.43
C LEU A 17 -7.85 -2.99 17.33
N SER A 18 -8.66 -1.94 17.38
CA SER A 18 -8.55 -0.80 16.44
C SER A 18 -7.18 -0.13 16.55
N ALA A 19 -6.69 0.10 17.77
CA ALA A 19 -5.34 0.66 17.96
C ALA A 19 -4.26 -0.28 17.40
N CYS A 20 -4.39 -1.60 17.58
CA CYS A 20 -3.47 -2.57 16.97
C CYS A 20 -3.51 -2.51 15.44
N ALA A 21 -4.71 -2.39 14.86
CA ALA A 21 -4.91 -2.31 13.42
C ALA A 21 -4.25 -1.07 12.80
N ASP A 22 -4.40 0.08 13.47
CA ASP A 22 -3.82 1.35 13.04
C ASP A 22 -2.29 1.34 13.17
N LEU A 23 -1.75 0.71 14.21
CA LEU A 23 -0.31 0.53 14.43
C LEU A 23 0.31 -0.60 13.60
N GLY A 24 -0.49 -1.50 13.03
CA GLY A 24 -0.01 -2.73 12.37
C GLY A 24 0.59 -3.75 13.36
N ALA A 25 0.23 -3.68 14.64
CA ALA A 25 0.82 -4.48 15.73
C ALA A 25 0.22 -5.90 15.79
N LEU A 26 0.66 -6.78 14.88
CA LEU A 26 0.10 -8.13 14.74
C LEU A 26 0.23 -8.99 16.01
N GLU A 27 1.38 -8.97 16.67
CA GLU A 27 1.62 -9.83 17.84
C GLU A 27 0.78 -9.40 19.04
N LEU A 28 0.64 -8.08 19.24
CA LEU A 28 -0.28 -7.54 20.25
C LEU A 28 -1.73 -7.91 19.91
N GLY A 29 -2.14 -7.81 18.64
CA GLY A 29 -3.46 -8.22 18.18
C GLY A 29 -3.77 -9.71 18.45
N LYS A 30 -2.82 -10.61 18.21
CA LYS A 30 -2.93 -12.04 18.55
C LYS A 30 -3.04 -12.27 20.06
N TRP A 31 -2.28 -11.51 20.85
CA TRP A 31 -2.38 -11.56 22.30
C TRP A 31 -3.77 -11.13 22.80
N VAL A 32 -4.34 -10.07 22.20
CA VAL A 32 -5.70 -9.60 22.52
C VAL A 32 -6.74 -10.65 22.13
N GLU A 33 -6.64 -11.28 20.95
CA GLU A 33 -7.50 -12.42 20.57
C GLU A 33 -7.42 -13.55 21.61
N SER A 34 -6.21 -13.93 22.02
CA SER A 34 -6.00 -14.96 23.05
C SER A 34 -6.52 -14.55 24.43
N TYR A 35 -6.55 -13.25 24.73
CA TYR A 35 -7.12 -12.72 25.97
C TYR A 35 -8.65 -12.81 25.96
N ILE A 36 -9.30 -12.40 24.85
CA ILE A 36 -10.75 -12.51 24.63
C ILE A 36 -11.21 -13.95 24.87
N GLU A 37 -10.49 -14.92 24.28
CA GLU A 37 -10.80 -16.35 24.42
C GLU A 37 -10.62 -16.85 25.85
N ARG A 38 -9.47 -16.58 26.50
CA ARG A 38 -9.22 -17.03 27.88
C ARG A 38 -10.16 -16.43 28.92
N LYS A 39 -10.70 -15.24 28.66
CA LYS A 39 -11.65 -14.57 29.54
C LYS A 39 -13.11 -14.85 29.17
N ASN A 40 -13.37 -15.68 28.16
CA ASN A 40 -14.70 -15.98 27.65
C ASN A 40 -15.52 -14.70 27.36
N ILE A 41 -14.87 -13.67 26.82
CA ILE A 41 -15.56 -12.46 26.39
C ILE A 41 -16.39 -12.84 25.17
N SER A 42 -17.69 -12.52 25.20
CA SER A 42 -18.61 -12.82 24.10
C SER A 42 -18.13 -12.20 22.80
N LYS A 43 -18.03 -12.99 21.73
CA LYS A 43 -17.64 -12.52 20.40
C LYS A 43 -18.88 -12.03 19.66
N SER A 44 -19.33 -10.82 19.98
CA SER A 44 -20.35 -10.10 19.22
C SER A 44 -19.94 -9.92 17.75
N VAL A 45 -20.88 -9.50 16.90
CA VAL A 45 -20.59 -9.18 15.50
C VAL A 45 -19.57 -8.04 15.42
N GLU A 46 -19.69 -7.05 16.30
CA GLU A 46 -18.81 -5.89 16.41
C GLU A 46 -17.38 -6.31 16.78
N LEU A 47 -17.22 -7.17 17.79
CA LEU A 47 -15.91 -7.67 18.19
C LEU A 47 -15.27 -8.55 17.11
N CYS A 48 -16.08 -9.37 16.42
CA CYS A 48 -15.60 -10.15 15.27
C CYS A 48 -15.13 -9.23 14.14
N ASN A 49 -15.88 -8.18 13.81
CA ASN A 49 -15.50 -7.21 12.78
C ASN A 49 -14.19 -6.49 13.15
N ALA A 50 -14.00 -6.12 14.43
CA ALA A 50 -12.75 -5.53 14.91
C ALA A 50 -11.56 -6.50 14.80
N LEU A 51 -11.76 -7.79 15.08
CA LEU A 51 -10.73 -8.81 14.88
C LEU A 51 -10.38 -8.98 13.38
N ILE A 52 -11.39 -9.01 12.50
CA ILE A 52 -11.21 -9.10 11.04
C ILE A 52 -10.39 -7.90 10.53
N ASP A 53 -10.79 -6.67 10.90
CA ASP A 53 -10.09 -5.44 10.50
C ASP A 53 -8.65 -5.41 11.01
N MET A 54 -8.44 -5.78 12.28
CA MET A 54 -7.10 -5.87 12.88
C MET A 54 -6.22 -6.86 12.13
N PHE A 55 -6.68 -8.11 11.92
CA PHE A 55 -5.86 -9.10 11.24
C PHE A 55 -5.57 -8.72 9.79
N ALA A 56 -6.52 -8.12 9.08
CA ALA A 56 -6.29 -7.62 7.73
C ALA A 56 -5.25 -6.48 7.72
N LYS A 57 -5.44 -5.43 8.51
CA LYS A 57 -4.51 -4.27 8.56
C LYS A 57 -3.15 -4.58 9.19
N CYS A 58 -3.01 -5.72 9.88
CA CYS A 58 -1.74 -6.22 10.42
C CYS A 58 -1.08 -7.28 9.52
N GLY A 59 -1.57 -7.48 8.29
CA GLY A 59 -0.90 -8.31 7.29
C GLY A 59 -1.26 -9.81 7.34
N ASN A 60 -2.30 -10.22 8.06
CA ASN A 60 -2.78 -11.61 8.12
C ASN A 60 -4.24 -11.74 7.63
N VAL A 61 -4.42 -11.51 6.33
CA VAL A 61 -5.75 -11.57 5.70
C VAL A 61 -6.38 -12.96 5.74
N ASP A 62 -5.59 -14.03 5.74
CA ASP A 62 -6.12 -15.41 5.80
C ASP A 62 -6.82 -15.68 7.13
N LYS A 63 -6.27 -15.17 8.24
CA LYS A 63 -6.92 -15.23 9.55
C LYS A 63 -8.20 -14.39 9.58
N ALA A 64 -8.20 -13.21 8.95
CA ALA A 64 -9.38 -12.37 8.82
C ALA A 64 -10.52 -13.10 8.07
N ILE A 65 -10.21 -13.76 6.93
CA ILE A 65 -11.16 -14.58 6.19
C ILE A 65 -11.68 -15.74 7.04
N LYS A 66 -10.79 -16.44 7.77
CA LYS A 66 -11.18 -17.54 8.64
C LYS A 66 -12.18 -17.09 9.70
N LEU A 67 -11.92 -15.96 10.36
CA LEU A 67 -12.83 -15.39 11.36
C LEU A 67 -14.18 -15.05 10.73
N PHE A 68 -14.20 -14.37 9.59
CA PHE A 68 -15.41 -14.06 8.84
C PHE A 68 -16.25 -15.31 8.52
N ARG A 69 -15.60 -16.39 8.06
CA ARG A 69 -16.27 -17.66 7.75
C ARG A 69 -16.82 -18.36 9.00
N GLN A 70 -16.22 -18.15 10.17
CA GLN A 70 -16.67 -18.73 11.45
C GLN A 70 -17.83 -17.97 12.10
N MET A 71 -18.16 -16.76 11.64
CA MET A 71 -19.28 -16.00 12.19
C MET A 71 -20.63 -16.67 11.87
N GLU A 72 -21.47 -16.83 12.88
CA GLU A 72 -22.85 -17.34 12.74
C GLU A 72 -23.79 -16.29 12.14
N SER A 73 -23.60 -15.03 12.53
CA SER A 73 -24.34 -13.86 12.01
C SER A 73 -23.36 -12.87 11.40
N ARG A 74 -23.73 -12.28 10.27
CA ARG A 74 -22.91 -11.32 9.51
C ARG A 74 -23.76 -10.12 9.13
N THR A 75 -23.22 -8.93 9.32
CA THR A 75 -23.84 -7.68 8.85
C THR A 75 -23.13 -7.20 7.59
N ILE A 76 -23.67 -6.17 6.93
CA ILE A 76 -22.99 -5.50 5.82
C ILE A 76 -21.55 -5.10 6.20
N VAL A 77 -21.33 -4.66 7.45
CA VAL A 77 -19.99 -4.33 7.97
C VAL A 77 -19.07 -5.56 7.96
N SER A 78 -19.55 -6.74 8.33
CA SER A 78 -18.73 -7.96 8.30
C SER A 78 -18.25 -8.31 6.90
N TRP A 79 -19.14 -8.18 5.90
CA TRP A 79 -18.81 -8.41 4.50
C TRP A 79 -17.84 -7.35 3.97
N THR A 80 -18.09 -6.06 4.23
CA THR A 80 -17.24 -4.98 3.73
C THR A 80 -15.84 -5.02 4.36
N SER A 81 -15.72 -5.33 5.65
CA SER A 81 -14.41 -5.47 6.32
C SER A 81 -13.53 -6.52 5.65
N VAL A 82 -14.06 -7.69 5.31
CA VAL A 82 -13.26 -8.73 4.64
C VAL A 82 -12.97 -8.40 3.17
N ILE A 83 -13.91 -7.77 2.45
CA ILE A 83 -13.71 -7.32 1.05
C ILE A 83 -12.59 -6.28 0.97
N VAL A 84 -12.62 -5.27 1.86
CA VAL A 84 -11.58 -4.24 1.94
C VAL A 84 -10.24 -4.85 2.35
N GLY A 85 -10.23 -5.77 3.33
CA GLY A 85 -9.03 -6.51 3.72
C GLY A 85 -8.42 -7.29 2.54
N LEU A 86 -9.22 -7.99 1.76
CA LEU A 86 -8.77 -8.69 0.55
C LEU A 86 -8.23 -7.71 -0.51
N ALA A 87 -8.91 -6.57 -0.71
CA ALA A 87 -8.46 -5.52 -1.62
C ALA A 87 -7.07 -4.98 -1.26
N MET A 88 -6.82 -4.71 0.03
CA MET A 88 -5.51 -4.24 0.53
C MET A 88 -4.40 -5.26 0.28
N HIS A 89 -4.72 -6.55 0.16
CA HIS A 89 -3.77 -7.63 -0.03
C HIS A 89 -3.59 -8.05 -1.51
N GLY A 90 -4.20 -7.33 -2.46
CA GLY A 90 -4.15 -7.69 -3.88
C GLY A 90 -4.90 -8.97 -4.21
N ARG A 91 -5.81 -9.42 -3.33
CA ARG A 91 -6.64 -10.63 -3.52
C ARG A 91 -7.98 -10.29 -4.15
N GLY A 92 -7.95 -9.56 -5.27
CA GLY A 92 -9.18 -9.00 -5.85
C GLY A 92 -10.16 -10.02 -6.38
N VAL A 93 -9.69 -11.18 -6.86
CA VAL A 93 -10.58 -12.28 -7.28
C VAL A 93 -11.38 -12.82 -6.10
N ASP A 94 -10.73 -12.99 -4.95
CA ASP A 94 -11.40 -13.44 -3.72
C ASP A 94 -12.36 -12.37 -3.20
N ALA A 95 -11.96 -11.09 -3.24
CA ALA A 95 -12.82 -9.97 -2.83
C ALA A 95 -14.09 -9.88 -3.68
N VAL A 96 -13.96 -10.07 -5.01
CA VAL A 96 -15.08 -10.14 -5.95
C VAL A 96 -15.98 -11.33 -5.62
N SER A 97 -15.41 -12.51 -5.36
CA SER A 97 -16.19 -13.68 -4.96
C SER A 97 -16.97 -13.46 -3.67
N ILE A 98 -16.39 -12.78 -2.68
CA ILE A 98 -17.07 -12.46 -1.41
C ILE A 98 -18.16 -11.40 -1.62
N PHE A 99 -17.95 -10.41 -2.50
CA PHE A 99 -18.97 -9.42 -2.84
C PHE A 99 -20.16 -10.07 -3.56
N ASP A 100 -19.90 -10.95 -4.52
CA ASP A 100 -20.96 -11.67 -5.24
C ASP A 100 -21.74 -12.58 -4.25
N GLU A 101 -21.05 -13.28 -3.35
CA GLU A 101 -21.67 -14.08 -2.28
C GLU A 101 -22.53 -13.22 -1.34
N MET A 102 -22.10 -12.01 -0.98
CA MET A 102 -22.88 -11.08 -0.17
C MET A 102 -24.23 -10.77 -0.82
N VAL A 103 -24.24 -10.49 -2.13
CA VAL A 103 -25.45 -10.22 -2.91
C VAL A 103 -26.33 -11.47 -3.02
N GLU A 104 -25.74 -12.65 -3.25
CA GLU A 104 -26.46 -13.93 -3.29
C GLU A 104 -27.15 -14.29 -1.97
N ASN A 105 -26.57 -13.85 -0.83
CA ASN A 105 -27.17 -13.99 0.49
C ASN A 105 -28.26 -12.94 0.79
N GLY A 106 -28.65 -12.14 -0.21
CA GLY A 106 -29.69 -11.12 -0.07
C GLY A 106 -29.26 -9.88 0.71
N ILE A 107 -27.95 -9.69 0.93
CA ILE A 107 -27.42 -8.49 1.58
C ILE A 107 -27.22 -7.41 0.52
N THR A 108 -27.99 -6.32 0.62
CA THR A 108 -27.86 -5.18 -0.29
C THR A 108 -26.51 -4.47 -0.04
N PRO A 109 -25.63 -4.36 -1.05
CA PRO A 109 -24.41 -3.56 -0.95
C PRO A 109 -24.71 -2.09 -0.65
N ASP A 110 -23.84 -1.43 0.10
CA ASP A 110 -23.85 0.02 0.30
C ASP A 110 -22.68 0.70 -0.43
N ASP A 111 -22.54 2.02 -0.28
CA ASP A 111 -21.41 2.79 -0.84
C ASP A 111 -20.04 2.19 -0.44
N VAL A 112 -19.91 1.75 0.82
CA VAL A 112 -18.63 1.24 1.35
C VAL A 112 -18.28 -0.10 0.71
N ALA A 113 -19.27 -0.98 0.51
CA ALA A 113 -19.09 -2.24 -0.20
C ALA A 113 -18.61 -2.03 -1.64
N PHE A 114 -19.17 -1.03 -2.33
CA PHE A 114 -18.74 -0.68 -3.69
C PHE A 114 -17.34 -0.09 -3.74
N VAL A 115 -16.98 0.79 -2.80
CA VAL A 115 -15.58 1.24 -2.67
C VAL A 115 -14.64 0.05 -2.44
N GLY A 116 -15.04 -0.91 -1.62
CA GLY A 116 -14.27 -2.14 -1.37
C GLY A 116 -14.03 -2.98 -2.62
N VAL A 117 -15.10 -3.32 -3.36
CA VAL A 117 -14.97 -4.17 -4.57
C VAL A 117 -14.28 -3.44 -5.73
N LEU A 118 -14.49 -2.13 -5.88
CA LEU A 118 -13.78 -1.33 -6.89
C LEU A 118 -12.29 -1.19 -6.56
N SER A 119 -11.95 -1.00 -5.28
CA SER A 119 -10.55 -1.01 -4.81
C SER A 119 -9.89 -2.38 -5.06
N ALA A 120 -10.60 -3.48 -4.81
CA ALA A 120 -10.13 -4.83 -5.12
C ALA A 120 -9.85 -5.02 -6.61
N CYS A 121 -10.75 -4.54 -7.46
CA CYS A 121 -10.54 -4.54 -8.91
C CYS A 121 -9.32 -3.71 -9.28
N SER A 122 -9.20 -2.51 -8.71
CA SER A 122 -8.06 -1.61 -8.93
C SER A 122 -6.73 -2.24 -8.56
N HIS A 123 -6.65 -2.92 -7.41
CA HIS A 123 -5.40 -3.51 -6.93
C HIS A 123 -5.04 -4.83 -7.60
N SER A 124 -5.93 -5.40 -8.42
CA SER A 124 -5.73 -6.69 -9.09
C SER A 124 -5.90 -6.62 -10.61
N GLY A 125 -6.06 -5.42 -11.17
CA GLY A 125 -6.15 -5.18 -12.61
C GLY A 125 -7.41 -5.72 -13.26
N LEU A 126 -8.48 -5.91 -12.49
CA LEU A 126 -9.74 -6.46 -12.98
C LEU A 126 -10.59 -5.36 -13.63
N VAL A 127 -10.09 -4.75 -14.71
CA VAL A 127 -10.68 -3.57 -15.35
C VAL A 127 -12.13 -3.79 -15.76
N ASP A 128 -12.43 -4.91 -16.40
CA ASP A 128 -13.78 -5.20 -16.88
C ASP A 128 -14.77 -5.44 -15.73
N LYS A 129 -14.32 -6.10 -14.65
CA LYS A 129 -15.13 -6.27 -13.43
C LYS A 129 -15.35 -4.93 -12.74
N GLY A 130 -14.35 -4.06 -12.65
CA GLY A 130 -14.51 -2.72 -12.08
C GLY A 130 -15.53 -1.88 -12.85
N ARG A 131 -15.46 -1.88 -14.19
CA ARG A 131 -16.48 -1.24 -15.05
C ARG A 131 -17.87 -1.83 -14.81
N TYR A 132 -17.97 -3.15 -14.71
CA TYR A 132 -19.24 -3.82 -14.42
C TYR A 132 -19.83 -3.37 -13.08
N TYR A 133 -19.06 -3.45 -11.99
CA TYR A 133 -19.55 -3.07 -10.66
C TYR A 133 -19.91 -1.59 -10.57
N PHE A 134 -19.09 -0.70 -11.14
CA PHE A 134 -19.40 0.74 -11.17
C PHE A 134 -20.73 1.03 -11.88
N ASN A 135 -20.97 0.40 -13.03
CA ASN A 135 -22.25 0.55 -13.75
C ASN A 135 -23.43 -0.10 -13.00
N SER A 136 -23.17 -1.18 -12.25
CA SER A 136 -24.22 -1.89 -11.50
C SER A 136 -24.75 -1.06 -10.32
N MET A 137 -23.96 -0.13 -9.78
CA MET A 137 -24.36 0.74 -8.66
C MET A 137 -25.70 1.42 -8.94
N GLU A 138 -25.82 2.13 -10.06
CA GLU A 138 -27.07 2.80 -10.45
C GLU A 138 -28.09 1.79 -11.00
N LYS A 139 -27.67 0.91 -11.91
CA LYS A 139 -28.58 0.04 -12.66
C LYS A 139 -29.29 -1.02 -11.80
N ASN A 140 -28.58 -1.59 -10.83
CA ASN A 140 -29.04 -2.74 -10.08
C ASN A 140 -29.31 -2.39 -8.61
N PHE A 141 -28.63 -1.39 -8.05
CA PHE A 141 -28.69 -1.08 -6.62
C PHE A 141 -29.22 0.33 -6.31
N SER A 142 -29.50 1.15 -7.33
CA SER A 142 -29.97 2.55 -7.16
C SER A 142 -29.02 3.41 -6.31
N ILE A 143 -27.71 3.12 -6.33
CA ILE A 143 -26.68 3.88 -5.63
C ILE A 143 -26.03 4.85 -6.61
N VAL A 144 -26.08 6.14 -6.27
CA VAL A 144 -25.43 7.20 -7.06
C VAL A 144 -23.93 7.22 -6.75
N PRO A 145 -23.03 7.06 -7.75
CA PRO A 145 -21.59 7.06 -7.51
C PRO A 145 -21.07 8.38 -6.94
N LYS A 146 -20.38 8.27 -5.79
CA LYS A 146 -19.68 9.36 -5.09
C LYS A 146 -18.21 9.48 -5.49
N ILE A 147 -17.55 10.54 -5.03
CA ILE A 147 -16.14 10.87 -5.34
C ILE A 147 -15.18 9.71 -5.06
N GLU A 148 -15.45 8.90 -4.03
CA GLU A 148 -14.66 7.72 -3.65
C GLU A 148 -14.73 6.62 -4.73
N HIS A 149 -15.92 6.38 -5.29
CA HIS A 149 -16.12 5.40 -6.36
C HIS A 149 -15.42 5.82 -7.65
N TYR A 150 -15.53 7.10 -8.02
CA TYR A 150 -14.78 7.67 -9.14
C TYR A 150 -13.27 7.58 -8.90
N GLY A 151 -12.80 7.86 -7.69
CA GLY A 151 -11.41 7.69 -7.30
C GLY A 151 -10.90 6.26 -7.52
N CYS A 152 -11.68 5.26 -7.13
CA CYS A 152 -11.34 3.84 -7.37
C CYS A 152 -11.28 3.51 -8.86
N MET A 153 -12.23 4.00 -9.67
CA MET A 153 -12.24 3.79 -11.12
C MET A 153 -11.07 4.46 -11.82
N VAL A 154 -10.72 5.69 -11.42
CA VAL A 154 -9.55 6.39 -11.97
C VAL A 154 -8.27 5.65 -11.63
N ASP A 155 -8.10 5.19 -10.39
CA ASP A 155 -6.96 4.39 -9.98
C ASP A 155 -6.88 3.08 -10.79
N LEU A 156 -8.01 2.38 -10.97
CA LEU A 156 -8.10 1.16 -11.78
C LEU A 156 -7.69 1.39 -13.23
N LEU A 157 -8.27 2.39 -13.90
CA LEU A 157 -7.98 2.70 -15.31
C LEU A 157 -6.52 3.14 -15.47
N CYS A 158 -6.01 3.97 -14.57
CA CYS A 158 -4.62 4.41 -14.57
C CYS A 158 -3.65 3.24 -14.45
N ARG A 159 -3.90 2.31 -13.52
CA ARG A 159 -3.08 1.10 -13.32
C ARG A 159 -3.18 0.12 -14.49
N GLY A 160 -4.35 0.03 -15.10
CA GLY A 160 -4.57 -0.76 -16.32
C GLY A 160 -3.92 -0.16 -17.57
N GLY A 161 -3.29 1.01 -17.49
CA GLY A 161 -2.68 1.71 -18.62
C GLY A 161 -3.64 2.56 -19.45
N PHE A 162 -4.91 2.64 -19.07
CA PHE A 162 -5.97 3.39 -19.75
C PHE A 162 -6.00 4.87 -19.32
N VAL A 163 -4.85 5.54 -19.32
CA VAL A 163 -4.71 6.90 -18.75
C VAL A 163 -5.57 7.94 -19.50
N LYS A 164 -5.70 7.82 -20.82
CA LYS A 164 -6.57 8.71 -21.62
C LYS A 164 -8.05 8.49 -21.29
N GLU A 165 -8.48 7.24 -21.17
CA GLU A 165 -9.84 6.90 -20.73
C GLU A 165 -10.09 7.42 -19.31
N ALA A 166 -9.13 7.28 -18.39
CA ALA A 166 -9.23 7.82 -17.04
C ALA A 166 -9.44 9.35 -17.04
N PHE A 167 -8.70 10.08 -17.89
CA PHE A 167 -8.86 11.52 -18.04
C PHE A 167 -10.25 11.89 -18.59
N GLU A 168 -10.71 11.22 -19.66
CA GLU A 168 -12.06 11.44 -20.22
C GLU A 168 -13.17 11.06 -19.22
N PHE A 169 -12.96 10.02 -18.43
CA PHE A 169 -13.88 9.57 -17.39
C PHE A 169 -14.04 10.64 -16.30
N VAL A 170 -12.94 11.26 -15.88
CA VAL A 170 -12.96 12.37 -14.92
C VAL A 170 -13.66 13.60 -15.48
N GLN A 171 -13.49 13.90 -16.77
CA GLN A 171 -14.20 15.02 -17.41
C GLN A 171 -15.73 14.82 -17.48
N LYS A 172 -16.21 13.58 -17.40
CA LYS A 172 -17.64 13.23 -17.40
C LYS A 172 -18.24 13.16 -15.99
N MET A 173 -17.46 13.44 -14.95
CA MET A 173 -17.96 13.43 -13.58
C MET A 173 -19.07 14.48 -13.41
N PRO A 174 -20.15 14.18 -12.65
CA PRO A 174 -21.24 15.12 -12.42
C PRO A 174 -20.90 16.22 -11.40
N PHE A 175 -19.67 16.22 -10.87
CA PHE A 175 -19.16 17.17 -9.89
C PHE A 175 -17.65 17.37 -10.06
N GLU A 176 -17.11 18.43 -9.43
CA GLU A 176 -15.68 18.78 -9.48
C GLU A 176 -14.80 17.65 -8.94
N PRO A 177 -13.80 17.16 -9.70
CA PRO A 177 -12.87 16.15 -9.23
C PRO A 177 -11.94 16.71 -8.14
N ASN A 178 -11.71 15.93 -7.10
CA ASN A 178 -10.76 16.31 -6.05
C ASN A 178 -9.30 16.21 -6.54
N GLN A 179 -8.38 16.84 -5.80
CA GLN A 179 -6.98 16.93 -6.20
C GLN A 179 -6.27 15.57 -6.14
N ILE A 180 -6.78 14.62 -5.34
CA ILE A 180 -6.25 13.26 -5.27
C ILE A 180 -6.44 12.54 -6.61
N ILE A 181 -7.63 12.63 -7.22
CA ILE A 181 -7.91 12.06 -8.56
C ILE A 181 -6.92 12.59 -9.61
N TRP A 182 -6.68 13.90 -9.63
CA TRP A 182 -5.73 14.51 -10.57
C TRP A 182 -4.29 14.04 -10.33
N ARG A 183 -3.85 13.94 -9.07
CA ARG A 183 -2.52 13.42 -8.71
C ARG A 183 -2.36 11.94 -9.09
N THR A 184 -3.43 11.13 -9.01
CA THR A 184 -3.43 9.74 -9.49
C THR A 184 -3.17 9.68 -10.99
N ILE A 185 -3.87 10.50 -11.79
CA ILE A 185 -3.64 10.59 -13.25
C ILE A 185 -2.22 11.06 -13.57
N ILE A 186 -1.70 12.09 -12.89
CA ILE A 186 -0.33 12.57 -13.11
C ILE A 186 0.70 11.47 -12.80
N THR A 187 0.49 10.72 -11.72
CA THR A 187 1.35 9.59 -11.35
C THR A 187 1.34 8.52 -12.46
N ALA A 188 0.16 8.23 -13.02
CA ALA A 188 0.02 7.30 -14.14
C ALA A 188 0.67 7.82 -15.42
N CYS A 189 0.53 9.10 -15.76
CA CYS A 189 1.22 9.74 -16.89
C CYS A 189 2.74 9.60 -16.77
N ASN A 190 3.28 9.71 -15.55
CA ASN A 190 4.69 9.49 -15.29
C ASN A 190 5.11 8.05 -15.58
N THR A 191 4.28 7.04 -15.28
CA THR A 191 4.62 5.63 -15.50
C THR A 191 4.36 5.17 -16.94
N THR A 192 3.29 5.64 -17.60
CA THR A 192 2.91 5.21 -18.95
C THR A 192 3.52 6.04 -20.08
N GLY A 193 4.15 7.17 -19.75
CA GLY A 193 4.83 8.03 -20.74
C GLY A 193 3.96 9.13 -21.35
N GLU A 194 2.72 9.32 -20.88
CA GLU A 194 1.82 10.43 -21.27
C GLU A 194 2.24 11.78 -20.62
N LEU A 195 3.53 12.11 -20.75
CA LEU A 195 4.21 13.17 -20.01
C LEU A 195 3.67 14.58 -20.29
N LYS A 196 3.15 14.84 -21.50
CA LYS A 196 2.54 16.14 -21.86
C LYS A 196 1.24 16.39 -21.10
N LEU A 197 0.39 15.37 -20.99
CA LEU A 197 -0.85 15.44 -20.21
C LEU A 197 -0.52 15.66 -18.74
N GLY A 198 0.41 14.87 -18.19
CA GLY A 198 0.90 15.05 -16.83
C GLY A 198 1.46 16.44 -16.55
N GLU A 199 2.25 17.02 -17.48
CA GLU A 199 2.79 18.38 -17.37
C GLU A 199 1.66 19.42 -17.27
N SER A 200 0.62 19.29 -18.10
CA SER A 200 -0.52 20.20 -18.11
C SER A 200 -1.30 20.15 -16.80
N ILE A 201 -1.68 18.97 -16.33
CA ILE A 201 -2.46 18.79 -15.09
C ILE A 201 -1.63 19.28 -13.88
N SER A 202 -0.33 18.98 -13.84
CA SER A 202 0.56 19.41 -12.74
C SER A 202 0.63 20.94 -12.63
N LYS A 203 0.71 21.64 -13.76
CA LYS A 203 0.73 23.11 -13.79
C LYS A 203 -0.57 23.70 -13.25
N GLU A 204 -1.70 23.08 -13.56
CA GLU A 204 -3.00 23.54 -13.07
C GLU A 204 -3.14 23.32 -11.56
N LEU A 205 -2.73 22.14 -11.05
CA LEU A 205 -2.71 21.87 -9.61
C LEU A 205 -1.77 22.78 -8.83
N ILE A 206 -0.64 23.20 -9.40
CA ILE A 206 0.26 24.16 -8.76
C ILE A 206 -0.39 25.55 -8.64
N LYS A 207 -1.24 25.95 -9.59
CA LYS A 207 -1.99 27.22 -9.49
C LYS A 207 -3.04 27.15 -8.39
N SER A 208 -3.75 26.02 -8.27
CA SER A 208 -4.83 25.86 -7.28
C SER A 208 -4.32 25.57 -5.87
N GLU A 209 -3.24 24.78 -5.73
CA GLU A 209 -2.63 24.41 -4.45
C GLU A 209 -1.13 24.74 -4.43
N PRO A 210 -0.77 26.03 -4.35
CA PRO A 210 0.61 26.50 -4.48
C PRO A 210 1.57 26.03 -3.38
N MET A 211 1.05 25.55 -2.24
CA MET A 211 1.86 25.11 -1.09
C MET A 211 1.89 23.57 -0.94
N HIS A 212 1.34 22.81 -1.90
CA HIS A 212 1.31 21.36 -1.80
C HIS A 212 2.53 20.71 -2.48
N GLU A 213 3.48 20.20 -1.69
CA GLU A 213 4.79 19.72 -2.18
C GLU A 213 4.71 18.64 -3.27
N SER A 214 3.70 17.76 -3.21
CA SER A 214 3.58 16.63 -4.13
C SER A 214 3.38 17.08 -5.57
N ASN A 215 2.73 18.24 -5.79
CA ASN A 215 2.48 18.77 -7.13
C ASN A 215 3.80 19.15 -7.82
N TYR A 216 4.74 19.72 -7.05
CA TYR A 216 6.08 20.07 -7.52
C TYR A 216 6.95 18.83 -7.73
N VAL A 217 6.89 17.85 -6.81
CA VAL A 217 7.63 16.59 -6.96
C VAL A 217 7.19 15.86 -8.23
N LEU A 218 5.88 15.77 -8.49
CA LEU A 218 5.34 15.15 -9.71
C LEU A 218 5.80 15.87 -10.98
N LEU A 219 5.73 17.20 -11.02
CA LEU A 219 6.20 17.99 -12.17
C LEU A 219 7.72 17.88 -12.38
N SER A 220 8.50 17.89 -11.30
CA SER A 220 9.95 17.68 -11.33
C SER A 220 10.30 16.32 -11.94
N ASN A 221 9.56 15.27 -11.58
CA ASN A 221 9.74 13.92 -12.14
C ASN A 221 9.42 13.87 -13.64
N ILE A 222 8.35 14.55 -14.08
CA ILE A 222 8.00 14.65 -15.50
C ILE A 222 9.13 15.34 -16.28
N TYR A 223 9.67 16.44 -15.76
CA TYR A 223 10.80 17.13 -16.41
C TYR A 223 12.07 16.30 -16.45
N ALA A 224 12.36 15.51 -15.42
CA ALA A 224 13.45 14.54 -15.46
C ALA A 224 13.24 13.51 -16.59
N LYS A 225 12.05 12.92 -16.71
CA LYS A 225 11.73 11.95 -17.79
C LYS A 225 11.76 12.57 -19.19
N LEU A 226 11.40 13.85 -19.32
CA LEU A 226 11.52 14.62 -20.56
C LEU A 226 12.95 15.11 -20.85
N ARG A 227 13.94 14.79 -20.00
CA ARG A 227 15.33 15.31 -20.07
C ARG A 227 15.41 16.85 -20.10
N ARG A 228 14.44 17.52 -19.47
CA ARG A 228 14.38 18.99 -19.35
C ARG A 228 14.95 19.44 -18.00
N TRP A 229 16.26 19.23 -17.83
CA TRP A 229 16.96 19.47 -16.56
C TRP A 229 16.83 20.90 -16.04
N GLU A 230 16.92 21.90 -16.92
CA GLU A 230 16.74 23.31 -16.54
C GLU A 230 15.36 23.57 -15.88
N LYS A 231 14.30 23.00 -16.46
CA LYS A 231 12.95 23.13 -15.87
C LYS A 231 12.82 22.36 -14.56
N LYS A 232 13.45 21.19 -14.45
CA LYS A 232 13.51 20.41 -13.21
C LYS A 232 14.17 21.21 -12.09
N THR A 233 15.30 21.86 -12.37
CA THR A 233 16.03 22.71 -11.41
C THR A 233 15.17 23.90 -10.98
N LYS A 234 14.54 24.60 -11.93
CA LYS A 234 13.60 25.69 -11.63
C LYS A 234 12.45 25.27 -10.70
N VAL A 235 11.91 24.05 -10.90
CA VAL A 235 10.88 23.50 -10.00
C VAL A 235 11.42 23.27 -8.59
N ARG A 236 12.67 22.82 -8.44
CA ARG A 236 13.32 22.62 -7.13
C ARG A 236 13.60 23.95 -6.44
N GLU A 237 14.14 24.93 -7.16
CA GLU A 237 14.33 26.29 -6.63
C GLU A 237 13.01 26.90 -6.14
N MET A 238 11.90 26.70 -6.87
CA MET A 238 10.57 27.12 -6.41
C MET A 238 10.11 26.40 -5.14
N MET A 239 10.47 25.13 -4.96
CA MET A 239 10.18 24.40 -3.71
C MET A 239 10.98 25.01 -2.55
N ASP A 240 12.28 25.25 -2.75
CA ASP A 240 13.18 25.78 -1.73
C ASP A 240 12.78 27.20 -1.30
N MET A 241 12.45 28.08 -2.27
CA MET A 241 11.96 29.44 -1.98
C MET A 241 10.67 29.48 -1.15
N ARG A 242 9.86 28.42 -1.21
CA ARG A 242 8.60 28.30 -0.46
C ARG A 242 8.75 27.47 0.82
N GLY A 243 9.97 27.05 1.16
CA GLY A 243 10.25 26.21 2.33
C GLY A 243 9.70 24.80 2.23
N MET A 244 9.34 24.33 1.03
CA MET A 244 8.78 22.99 0.82
C MET A 244 9.89 21.94 0.83
N LYS A 245 9.72 20.88 1.61
CA LYS A 245 10.63 19.74 1.64
C LYS A 245 9.92 18.49 1.15
N LYS A 246 10.64 17.66 0.37
CA LYS A 246 10.15 16.34 -0.01
C LYS A 246 10.18 15.43 1.22
N VAL A 247 9.07 14.76 1.51
CA VAL A 247 9.02 13.69 2.53
C VAL A 247 10.01 12.58 2.14
N PRO A 248 10.99 12.24 2.99
CA PRO A 248 11.91 11.15 2.73
C PRO A 248 11.17 9.81 2.79
N GLY A 249 11.63 8.84 1.99
CA GLY A 249 11.14 7.47 2.11
C GLY A 249 11.76 6.82 3.34
N SER A 250 10.93 6.30 4.24
CA SER A 250 11.34 5.58 5.43
C SER A 250 10.63 4.23 5.52
N THR A 251 11.32 3.24 6.06
CA THR A 251 10.78 1.90 6.30
C THR A 251 10.91 1.56 7.78
N MET A 252 9.78 1.22 8.40
CA MET A 252 9.72 0.75 9.78
C MET A 252 9.69 -0.77 9.82
N ILE A 253 10.32 -1.35 10.85
CA ILE A 253 10.33 -2.78 11.13
C ILE A 253 10.26 -3.02 12.65
N GLU A 254 9.52 -4.05 13.06
CA GLU A 254 9.51 -4.55 14.42
C GLU A 254 10.42 -5.78 14.54
N VAL A 255 11.41 -5.73 15.43
CA VAL A 255 12.28 -6.86 15.77
C VAL A 255 12.39 -6.94 17.28
N ASN A 256 12.14 -8.12 17.86
CA ASN A 256 12.20 -8.35 19.31
C ASN A 256 11.35 -7.36 20.15
N ASN A 257 10.16 -7.00 19.65
CA ASN A 257 9.23 -6.01 20.24
C ASN A 257 9.76 -4.57 20.28
N GLU A 258 10.81 -4.25 19.52
CA GLU A 258 11.31 -2.90 19.34
C GLU A 258 11.10 -2.43 17.90
N MET A 259 10.74 -1.15 17.75
CA MET A 259 10.51 -0.52 16.46
C MET A 259 11.77 0.18 15.99
N TYR A 260 12.17 -0.10 14.75
CA TYR A 260 13.31 0.50 14.08
C TYR A 260 12.83 1.20 12.81
N GLU A 261 13.33 2.41 12.55
CA GLU A 261 13.05 3.16 11.32
C GLU A 261 14.34 3.36 10.53
N PHE A 262 14.28 3.07 9.23
CA PHE A 262 15.40 3.22 8.32
C PHE A 262 15.09 4.27 7.26
N VAL A 263 16.02 5.20 7.07
CA VAL A 263 16.00 6.20 6.00
C VAL A 263 17.28 6.07 5.18
N ALA A 264 17.16 6.16 3.85
CA ALA A 264 18.32 6.08 2.96
C ALA A 264 19.36 7.16 3.32
N GLY A 265 20.62 6.74 3.50
CA GLY A 265 21.73 7.63 3.87
C GLY A 265 21.85 7.94 5.37
N ASP A 266 20.89 7.51 6.20
CA ASP A 266 21.02 7.60 7.66
C ASP A 266 22.06 6.59 8.17
N LYS A 267 22.89 7.05 9.10
CA LYS A 267 23.98 6.30 9.75
C LYS A 267 23.94 6.43 11.28
N SER A 268 22.82 6.91 11.83
CA SER A 268 22.60 7.09 13.26
C SER A 268 22.42 5.76 14.02
N HIS A 269 22.03 4.69 13.31
CA HIS A 269 21.80 3.37 13.88
C HIS A 269 23.12 2.70 14.32
N ASP A 270 23.15 2.10 15.50
CA ASP A 270 24.38 1.50 16.08
C ASP A 270 25.02 0.43 15.18
N GLN A 271 24.18 -0.39 14.54
CA GLN A 271 24.61 -1.45 13.59
C GLN A 271 24.71 -0.97 12.12
N TYR A 272 24.85 0.33 11.83
CA TYR A 272 24.77 0.80 10.43
C TYR A 272 25.83 0.15 9.51
N LYS A 273 27.02 -0.19 10.02
CA LYS A 273 28.09 -0.80 9.21
C LYS A 273 27.72 -2.21 8.79
N GLU A 274 27.29 -3.02 9.74
CA GLU A 274 26.86 -4.41 9.54
C GLU A 274 25.66 -4.46 8.59
N ILE A 275 24.71 -3.53 8.74
CA ILE A 275 23.56 -3.41 7.83
C ILE A 275 24.02 -3.11 6.40
N TYR A 276 24.99 -2.20 6.21
CA TYR A 276 25.48 -1.85 4.88
C TYR A 276 26.24 -3.01 4.23
N GLU A 277 27.08 -3.72 5.01
CA GLU A 277 27.76 -4.94 4.56
C GLU A 277 26.75 -6.02 4.16
N MET A 278 25.67 -6.20 4.94
CA MET A 278 24.59 -7.13 4.62
C MET A 278 23.83 -6.71 3.36
N VAL A 279 23.58 -5.41 3.14
CA VAL A 279 23.00 -4.93 1.88
C VAL A 279 23.89 -5.25 0.68
N ASP A 280 25.20 -5.16 0.82
CA ASP A 280 26.15 -5.49 -0.25
C ASP A 280 26.18 -7.00 -0.53
N GLU A 281 26.12 -7.84 0.51
CA GLU A 281 25.93 -9.29 0.37
C GLU A 281 24.61 -9.60 -0.34
N MET A 282 23.50 -9.06 0.13
CA MET A 282 22.19 -9.21 -0.50
C MET A 282 22.24 -8.83 -1.97
N GLY A 283 22.84 -7.68 -2.30
CA GLY A 283 22.99 -7.18 -3.66
C GLY A 283 23.74 -8.15 -4.57
N ARG A 284 24.85 -8.73 -4.09
CA ARG A 284 25.62 -9.74 -4.83
C ARG A 284 24.83 -11.02 -5.04
N GLU A 285 24.16 -11.53 -4.01
CA GLU A 285 23.43 -12.80 -4.07
C GLU A 285 22.18 -12.71 -4.97
N ILE A 286 21.42 -11.62 -4.90
CA ILE A 286 20.27 -11.45 -5.80
C ILE A 286 20.69 -11.23 -7.24
N LYS A 287 21.81 -10.52 -7.50
CA LYS A 287 22.39 -10.39 -8.85
C LYS A 287 22.77 -11.76 -9.43
N ARG A 288 23.42 -12.63 -8.64
CA ARG A 288 23.70 -14.02 -9.02
C ARG A 288 22.44 -14.83 -9.32
N ALA A 289 21.35 -14.54 -8.63
CA ALA A 289 20.05 -15.16 -8.86
C ALA A 289 19.27 -14.58 -10.06
N GLY A 290 19.79 -13.55 -10.74
CA GLY A 290 19.20 -12.95 -11.94
C GLY A 290 18.46 -11.64 -11.73
N TYR A 291 18.59 -10.99 -10.57
CA TYR A 291 18.07 -9.63 -10.36
C TYR A 291 18.87 -8.61 -11.17
N VAL A 292 18.15 -7.71 -11.84
CA VAL A 292 18.71 -6.57 -12.58
C VAL A 292 18.15 -5.28 -11.96
N PRO A 293 19.01 -4.35 -11.50
CA PRO A 293 18.55 -3.06 -10.97
C PRO A 293 17.81 -2.23 -12.03
N THR A 294 16.71 -1.58 -11.63
CA THR A 294 15.94 -0.71 -12.54
C THR A 294 16.46 0.73 -12.52
N THR A 295 17.67 0.97 -13.05
CA THR A 295 18.35 2.29 -13.01
C THR A 295 17.56 3.41 -13.70
N SER A 296 16.68 3.07 -14.65
CA SER A 296 15.77 4.01 -15.31
C SER A 296 14.80 4.72 -14.36
N GLN A 297 14.60 4.21 -13.14
CA GLN A 297 13.81 4.87 -12.09
C GLN A 297 14.58 5.95 -11.33
N VAL A 298 15.91 5.97 -11.44
CA VAL A 298 16.73 6.98 -10.78
C VAL A 298 16.69 8.26 -11.62
N LEU A 299 15.87 9.21 -11.16
CA LEU A 299 15.65 10.50 -11.85
C LEU A 299 16.76 11.51 -11.59
N LEU A 300 17.95 11.06 -11.20
CA LEU A 300 19.15 11.87 -10.99
C LEU A 300 20.02 11.82 -12.26
N ASP A 301 20.68 12.93 -12.55
CA ASP A 301 21.64 13.03 -13.65
C ASP A 301 23.03 12.66 -13.12
N ILE A 302 23.22 11.36 -12.89
CA ILE A 302 24.44 10.72 -12.37
C ILE A 302 24.77 9.51 -13.26
N ASP A 303 25.97 8.95 -13.12
CA ASP A 303 26.35 7.77 -13.91
C ASP A 303 25.57 6.50 -13.51
N GLU A 304 25.66 5.45 -14.31
CA GLU A 304 24.88 4.23 -14.06
C GLU A 304 25.31 3.46 -12.80
N GLU A 305 26.57 3.58 -12.38
CA GLU A 305 27.09 2.93 -11.17
C GLU A 305 26.51 3.62 -9.92
N ASP A 306 26.50 4.95 -9.90
CA ASP A 306 25.90 5.76 -8.85
C ASP A 306 24.37 5.55 -8.77
N LYS A 307 23.70 5.32 -9.91
CA LYS A 307 22.27 4.95 -9.92
C LYS A 307 22.04 3.60 -9.26
N GLU A 308 22.88 2.61 -9.55
CA GLU A 308 22.79 1.30 -8.91
C GLU A 308 23.01 1.40 -7.40
N ASP A 309 24.06 2.09 -6.93
CA ASP A 309 24.31 2.26 -5.49
C ASP A 309 23.14 2.99 -4.80
N ALA A 310 22.60 4.05 -5.41
CA ALA A 310 21.42 4.74 -4.88
C ALA A 310 20.22 3.80 -4.66
N LEU A 311 20.00 2.85 -5.59
CA LEU A 311 18.94 1.85 -5.46
C LEU A 311 19.22 0.84 -4.35
N TYR A 312 20.48 0.45 -4.13
CA TYR A 312 20.84 -0.49 -3.07
C TYR A 312 20.61 0.07 -1.67
N ARG A 313 20.78 1.39 -1.50
CA ARG A 313 20.63 2.07 -0.20
C ARG A 313 19.20 2.51 0.12
N HIS A 314 18.19 2.02 -0.61
CA HIS A 314 16.80 2.26 -0.26
C HIS A 314 16.43 1.66 1.11
N SER A 315 15.58 2.38 1.86
CA SER A 315 15.18 2.01 3.23
C SER A 315 14.61 0.60 3.38
N GLU A 316 13.94 0.08 2.35
CA GLU A 316 13.35 -1.26 2.34
C GLU A 316 14.45 -2.33 2.42
N LYS A 317 15.52 -2.16 1.64
CA LYS A 317 16.67 -3.07 1.63
C LYS A 317 17.44 -2.99 2.96
N LEU A 318 17.59 -1.79 3.52
CA LEU A 318 18.18 -1.58 4.85
C LEU A 318 17.40 -2.31 5.95
N ALA A 319 16.06 -2.16 5.97
CA ALA A 319 15.22 -2.82 6.95
C ALA A 319 15.23 -4.36 6.80
N ILE A 320 15.23 -4.87 5.57
CA ILE A 320 15.34 -6.32 5.32
C ILE A 320 16.72 -6.84 5.73
N ALA A 321 17.81 -6.12 5.44
CA ALA A 321 19.16 -6.48 5.88
C ALA A 321 19.26 -6.55 7.40
N PHE A 322 18.75 -5.55 8.10
CA PHE A 322 18.66 -5.53 9.56
C PHE A 322 17.89 -6.75 10.10
N ALA A 323 16.76 -7.10 9.48
CA ALA A 323 15.97 -8.27 9.87
C ALA A 323 16.72 -9.60 9.65
N LEU A 324 17.45 -9.72 8.56
CA LEU A 324 18.22 -10.93 8.24
C LEU A 324 19.36 -11.14 9.24
N LEU A 325 20.01 -10.06 9.69
CA LEU A 325 21.07 -10.10 10.70
C LEU A 325 20.54 -10.48 12.09
N ASN A 326 19.38 -9.96 12.45
CA ASN A 326 18.89 -10.00 13.84
C ASN A 326 17.79 -11.03 14.10
N THR A 327 17.39 -11.84 13.11
CA THR A 327 16.37 -12.88 13.29
C THR A 327 16.81 -14.25 12.77
N PRO A 328 16.42 -15.37 13.43
CA PRO A 328 16.75 -16.71 12.96
C PRO A 328 16.18 -17.01 11.57
N PRO A 329 16.81 -17.87 10.76
CA PRO A 329 16.28 -18.30 9.47
C PRO A 329 14.84 -18.81 9.56
N GLY A 330 14.01 -18.49 8.55
CA GLY A 330 12.60 -18.90 8.48
C GLY A 330 11.61 -17.96 9.19
N THR A 331 12.05 -17.06 10.07
CA THR A 331 11.19 -15.99 10.63
C THR A 331 10.66 -15.09 9.51
N SER A 332 9.35 -14.81 9.51
CA SER A 332 8.76 -13.86 8.56
C SER A 332 9.23 -12.44 8.85
N ILE A 333 9.61 -11.70 7.81
CA ILE A 333 10.02 -10.30 7.90
C ILE A 333 8.79 -9.43 7.57
N ARG A 334 8.47 -8.45 8.43
CA ARG A 334 7.35 -7.53 8.22
C ARG A 334 7.87 -6.10 8.25
N ILE A 335 7.68 -5.37 7.16
CA ILE A 335 8.11 -3.97 7.06
C ILE A 335 6.99 -3.07 6.59
N VAL A 336 7.00 -1.82 7.03
CA VAL A 336 6.02 -0.79 6.66
C VAL A 336 6.74 0.38 6.02
N LYS A 337 6.35 0.71 4.78
CA LYS A 337 6.88 1.83 4.01
C LYS A 337 5.90 2.99 4.03
N ASN A 338 6.39 4.19 4.35
CA ASN A 338 5.59 5.42 4.36
C ASN A 338 5.21 5.94 2.94
N LEU A 339 5.91 5.47 1.91
CA LEU A 339 5.65 5.75 0.50
C LEU A 339 5.23 4.47 -0.24
N ARG A 340 4.86 4.60 -1.52
CA ARG A 340 4.74 3.41 -2.37
C ARG A 340 6.14 2.83 -2.59
N VAL A 341 6.27 1.50 -2.48
CA VAL A 341 7.50 0.78 -2.80
C VAL A 341 7.90 1.11 -4.24
N CYS A 342 9.19 1.17 -4.59
CA CYS A 342 9.60 1.36 -5.99
C CYS A 342 9.71 0.02 -6.72
N GLU A 343 9.71 0.04 -8.05
CA GLU A 343 9.76 -1.19 -8.87
C GLU A 343 11.01 -2.02 -8.57
N ASP A 344 12.12 -1.32 -8.38
CA ASP A 344 13.39 -1.94 -8.03
C ASP A 344 13.34 -2.64 -6.66
N CYS A 345 12.86 -1.97 -5.61
CA CYS A 345 12.72 -2.58 -4.28
C CYS A 345 11.75 -3.75 -4.29
N HIS A 346 10.65 -3.66 -5.03
CA HIS A 346 9.70 -4.76 -5.19
C HIS A 346 10.35 -5.96 -5.87
N SER A 347 11.07 -5.73 -6.98
CA SER A 347 11.83 -6.77 -7.69
C SER A 347 12.89 -7.39 -6.78
N ALA A 348 13.73 -6.57 -6.14
CA ALA A 348 14.75 -7.03 -5.20
C ALA A 348 14.15 -7.89 -4.08
N THR A 349 13.02 -7.47 -3.49
CA THR A 349 12.36 -8.21 -2.41
C THR A 349 11.87 -9.59 -2.86
N LYS A 350 11.41 -9.75 -4.11
CA LYS A 350 11.14 -11.08 -4.69
C LYS A 350 12.41 -11.94 -4.65
N PHE A 351 13.52 -11.47 -5.19
CA PHE A 351 14.77 -12.24 -5.19
C PHE A 351 15.30 -12.51 -3.79
N ILE A 352 15.24 -11.54 -2.87
CA ILE A 352 15.65 -11.73 -1.47
C ILE A 352 14.80 -12.84 -0.82
N SER A 353 13.47 -12.83 -1.01
CA SER A 353 12.57 -13.87 -0.46
C SER A 353 12.97 -15.27 -0.92
N LYS A 354 13.43 -15.41 -2.17
CA LYS A 354 13.87 -16.68 -2.76
C LYS A 354 15.25 -17.10 -2.27
N VAL A 355 16.22 -16.20 -2.33
CA VAL A 355 17.63 -16.47 -2.01
C VAL A 355 17.81 -16.79 -0.52
N TYR A 356 17.18 -16.01 0.36
CA TYR A 356 17.30 -16.14 1.81
C TYR A 356 16.21 -17.02 2.43
N ASN A 357 15.33 -17.60 1.62
CA ASN A 357 14.20 -18.42 2.05
C ASN A 357 13.38 -17.75 3.18
N ARG A 358 12.95 -16.51 2.92
CA ARG A 358 12.15 -15.69 3.85
C ARG A 358 10.81 -15.37 3.24
N GLU A 359 9.76 -15.48 4.05
CA GLU A 359 8.52 -14.79 3.76
C GLU A 359 8.67 -13.32 4.18
N ILE A 360 8.48 -12.40 3.24
CA ILE A 360 8.61 -10.96 3.47
C ILE A 360 7.27 -10.31 3.18
N ILE A 361 6.72 -9.61 4.16
CA ILE A 361 5.46 -8.88 4.04
C ILE A 361 5.80 -7.40 4.07
N VAL A 362 5.51 -6.70 2.97
CA VAL A 362 5.72 -5.26 2.86
C VAL A 362 4.38 -4.57 2.80
N ARG A 363 4.09 -3.72 3.78
CA ARG A 363 2.97 -2.79 3.73
C ARG A 363 3.45 -1.46 3.16
N ASP A 364 2.99 -1.09 1.97
CA ASP A 364 3.09 0.29 1.49
C ASP A 364 1.94 1.14 2.03
N ARG A 365 1.78 2.40 1.60
CA ARG A 365 0.71 3.28 2.11
C ARG A 365 -0.67 2.62 2.17
N ASN A 366 -1.02 1.85 1.14
CA ASN A 366 -2.40 1.38 0.96
C ASN A 366 -2.49 -0.13 0.78
N ARG A 367 -1.37 -0.87 0.67
CA ARG A 367 -1.40 -2.28 0.29
C ARG A 367 -0.31 -3.12 0.91
N PHE A 368 -0.60 -4.42 0.95
CA PHE A 368 0.32 -5.46 1.30
C PHE A 368 0.85 -6.18 0.06
N HIS A 369 2.15 -6.43 0.11
CA HIS A 369 2.88 -7.26 -0.83
C HIS A 369 3.44 -8.44 -0.05
N HIS A 370 3.00 -9.65 -0.40
CA HIS A 370 3.46 -10.89 0.23
C HIS A 370 4.46 -11.55 -0.68
N PHE A 371 5.74 -11.49 -0.31
CA PHE A 371 6.84 -12.06 -1.06
C PHE A 371 7.21 -13.43 -0.51
N LYS A 372 7.15 -14.44 -1.38
CA LYS A 372 7.49 -15.82 -1.04
C LYS A 372 8.02 -16.54 -2.27
N ASN A 373 9.17 -17.20 -2.12
CA ASN A 373 9.78 -18.01 -3.18
C ASN A 373 9.99 -17.25 -4.52
N GLY A 374 10.26 -15.95 -4.48
CA GLY A 374 10.47 -15.16 -5.69
C GLY A 374 9.21 -14.60 -6.34
N LEU A 375 8.05 -14.78 -5.72
CA LEU A 375 6.76 -14.29 -6.21
C LEU A 375 6.18 -13.29 -5.22
N CYS A 376 5.35 -12.36 -5.72
CA CYS A 376 4.59 -11.43 -4.91
C CYS A 376 3.08 -11.68 -5.09
N SER A 377 2.28 -11.52 -4.03
CA SER A 377 0.81 -11.63 -4.08
C SER A 377 0.15 -10.73 -5.13
N CYS A 378 0.75 -9.60 -5.46
CA CYS A 378 0.23 -8.66 -6.47
C CYS A 378 0.44 -9.11 -7.92
N ARG A 379 1.21 -10.19 -8.18
CA ARG A 379 1.53 -10.69 -9.53
C ARG A 379 2.13 -9.63 -10.46
N ASP A 380 2.95 -8.74 -9.90
CA ASP A 380 3.56 -7.59 -10.59
C ASP A 380 2.54 -6.56 -11.13
N PHE A 381 1.28 -6.66 -10.71
CA PHE A 381 0.26 -5.65 -10.96
C PHE A 381 0.09 -4.78 -9.70
N TRP A 382 0.84 -3.67 -9.61
CA TRP A 382 0.76 -2.83 -8.41
C TRP A 382 1.21 -1.40 -8.58
#